data_AF-A0A9E3FL69-F1
#
_entry.id   AF-A0A9E3FL69-F1
#
_cell.length_a   1.000
_cell.length_b   1.000
_cell.length_c   1.000
_cell.angle_alpha   90.00
_cell.angle_beta   90.00
_cell.angle_gamma   90.00
#
_symmetry.space_group_name_H-M   'P 1'
#
loop_
_entity.id
_entity.type
_entity.pdbx_description
1 polymer ?
#
loop_
_entity_poly.entity_id
_entity_poly.type
_entity_poly.pdbx_seq_one_letter_code
_entity_poly.pdbx_strand_id
1 'polypeptide(L)' 'PAKSLGMDEGMTMVYRVKDPAMLKQFKVGDKVTFEAEEAASGYTVTKLQKSK' A
#
# COMPACT_ATOMS: atom_id res chain seq x y z
N PRO A 1 5.42 -3.78 5.96
CA PRO A 1 6.04 -4.77 5.05
C PRO A 1 5.03 -5.13 3.96
N ALA A 2 5.45 -5.13 2.69
CA ALA A 2 4.59 -5.48 1.57
C ALA A 2 4.78 -6.96 1.22
N LYS A 3 4.13 -7.84 2.01
CA LYS A 3 4.27 -9.29 1.89
C LYS A 3 3.92 -9.81 0.50
N SER A 4 2.95 -9.20 -0.16
CA SER A 4 2.55 -9.52 -1.53
C SER A 4 3.69 -9.38 -2.56
N LEU A 5 4.73 -8.61 -2.23
CA LEU A 5 5.89 -8.34 -3.07
C LEU A 5 7.16 -9.05 -2.57
N GLY A 6 7.06 -9.93 -1.57
CA GLY A 6 8.24 -10.55 -0.94
C GLY A 6 9.11 -9.57 -0.15
N MET A 7 8.56 -8.43 0.26
CA MET A 7 9.27 -7.41 1.05
C MET A 7 8.97 -7.61 2.54
N ASP A 8 9.80 -8.43 3.18
CA ASP A 8 9.67 -8.80 4.58
C ASP A 8 10.24 -7.73 5.54
N GLU A 9 11.17 -6.90 5.07
CA GLU A 9 11.73 -5.79 5.86
C GLU A 9 10.92 -4.49 5.72
N GLY A 10 10.95 -3.69 6.78
CA GLY A 10 10.30 -2.37 6.79
C GLY A 10 11.10 -1.36 5.98
N MET A 11 10.62 -1.01 4.79
CA MET A 11 11.21 0.04 3.94
C MET A 11 10.19 1.15 3.66
N THR A 12 10.68 2.37 3.41
CA THR A 12 9.85 3.47 2.92
C THR A 12 9.90 3.48 1.40
N MET A 13 8.75 3.26 0.75
CA MET A 13 8.63 3.23 -0.71
C MET A 13 7.43 4.03 -1.16
N VAL A 14 7.46 4.47 -2.43
CA VAL A 14 6.33 5.15 -3.07
C VAL A 14 5.47 4.12 -3.78
N TYR A 15 4.23 4.01 -3.33
CA TYR A 15 3.21 3.18 -3.98
C TYR A 15 2.16 4.06 -4.64
N ARG A 16 1.73 3.72 -5.85
CA ARG A 16 0.55 4.34 -6.46
C ARG A 16 -0.70 3.64 -5.97
N VAL A 17 -1.77 4.38 -5.72
CA VAL A 17 -3.08 3.77 -5.46
C VAL A 17 -3.86 3.69 -6.76
N LYS A 18 -4.54 2.56 -6.99
CA LYS A 18 -5.42 2.43 -8.15
C LYS A 18 -6.62 3.37 -8.07
N ASP A 19 -7.14 3.58 -6.85
CA ASP A 19 -8.26 4.49 -6.59
C ASP A 19 -7.89 5.50 -5.48
N PRO A 20 -7.82 6.81 -5.80
CA PRO A 20 -7.54 7.83 -4.81
C PRO A 20 -8.63 7.99 -3.75
N ALA A 21 -9.86 7.53 -3.99
CA ALA A 21 -10.93 7.54 -2.98
C ALA A 21 -10.62 6.62 -1.79
N MET A 22 -9.78 5.59 -1.98
CA MET A 22 -9.34 4.72 -0.89
C MET A 22 -8.57 5.51 0.18
N LEU A 23 -7.74 6.48 -0.24
CA LEU A 23 -6.93 7.30 0.68
C LEU A 23 -7.78 8.21 1.56
N LYS A 24 -8.99 8.61 1.14
CA LYS A 24 -9.87 9.49 1.93
C LYS A 24 -10.30 8.87 3.26
N GLN A 25 -10.21 7.55 3.38
CA GLN A 25 -10.61 6.79 4.56
C GLN A 25 -9.51 6.71 5.63
N PHE A 26 -8.31 7.19 5.29
CA PHE A 26 -7.10 7.13 6.09
C PHE A 26 -6.46 8.52 6.17
N LYS A 27 -5.70 8.75 7.23
CA LYS A 27 -4.87 9.96 7.37
C LYS A 27 -3.42 9.57 7.56
N VAL A 28 -2.54 10.55 7.36
CA VAL A 28 -1.11 10.42 7.68
C VAL A 28 -0.97 9.97 9.14
N GLY A 29 -0.16 8.93 9.36
CA GLY A 29 0.05 8.31 10.66
C GLY A 29 -0.89 7.14 10.99
N ASP A 30 -1.94 6.90 10.21
CA ASP A 30 -2.74 5.68 10.37
C ASP A 30 -1.93 4.45 9.95
N LYS A 31 -1.98 3.40 10.79
CA LYS A 31 -1.45 2.09 10.44
C LYS A 31 -2.46 1.38 9.52
N VAL A 32 -1.97 0.97 8.36
CA VAL A 32 -2.78 0.31 7.34
C VAL A 32 -2.10 -0.95 6.87
N THR A 33 -2.91 -1.94 6.53
CA THR A 33 -2.47 -3.14 5.82
C THR A 33 -2.87 -2.96 4.38
N PHE A 34 -1.92 -3.17 3.46
CA PHE A 34 -2.17 -3.01 2.04
C PHE A 34 -1.62 -4.20 1.26
N GLU A 35 -2.31 -4.52 0.17
CA GLU A 35 -1.81 -5.41 -0.88
C GLU A 35 -1.38 -4.55 -2.05
N ALA A 36 -0.19 -4.82 -2.57
CA ALA A 36 0.36 -4.15 -3.72
C ALA A 36 0.81 -5.18 -4.74
N GLU A 37 0.72 -4.80 -6.01
CA GLU A 37 1.18 -5.58 -7.15
C GLU A 37 2.25 -4.78 -7.90
N GLU A 38 3.21 -5.51 -8.48
CA GLU A 38 4.18 -4.91 -9.39
C GLU A 38 3.51 -4.64 -10.74
N ALA A 39 3.57 -3.39 -11.18
CA ALA A 39 3.09 -2.95 -12.48
C ALA A 39 4.24 -2.37 -13.30
N ALA A 40 4.03 -2.22 -14.61
CA ALA A 40 5.04 -1.71 -15.54
C ALA A 40 5.66 -0.34 -15.17
N SER A 41 5.01 0.41 -14.28
CA SER A 41 5.45 1.74 -13.83
C SER A 41 5.88 1.78 -12.35
N GLY A 42 5.97 0.64 -11.68
CA GLY A 42 6.27 0.50 -10.25
C GLY A 42 5.16 -0.21 -9.47
N TYR A 43 5.10 -0.01 -8.15
CA TYR A 43 4.15 -0.72 -7.29
C TYR A 43 2.81 -0.02 -7.18
N THR A 44 1.72 -0.78 -7.36
CA THR A 44 0.35 -0.29 -7.27
C THR A 44 -0.41 -1.00 -6.15
N VAL A 45 -0.95 -0.23 -5.21
CA VAL A 45 -1.85 -0.73 -4.15
C VAL A 45 -3.20 -1.07 -4.77
N THR A 46 -3.58 -2.34 -4.63
CA THR A 46 -4.85 -2.90 -5.11
C THR A 46 -5.87 -3.07 -3.99
N LYS A 47 -5.41 -3.28 -2.75
CA LYS A 47 -6.26 -3.25 -1.55
C LYS A 47 -5.61 -2.45 -0.44
N LEU A 48 -6.43 -1.67 0.25
CA LEU A 48 -6.02 -0.87 1.41
C LEU A 48 -7.06 -1.02 2.52
N GLN A 49 -6.61 -1.44 3.71
CA GLN A 49 -7.47 -1.68 4.86
C GLN A 49 -6.82 -1.11 6.13
N LYS A 50 -7.64 -0.74 7.13
CA LYS A 50 -7.12 -0.33 8.43
C LYS A 50 -6.43 -1.52 9.08
N SER A 51 -5.17 -1.34 9.48
CA SER A 51 -4.51 -2.32 10.31
C SER A 51 -5.19 -2.30 11.67
N LYS A 52 -5.43 -3.49 12.23
CA LYS A 52 -5.89 -3.63 13.62
C LYS A 52 -4.75 -3.32 14.59
#